data_AF-A0A9X2YP41-F1
#
_entry.id   AF-A0A9X2YP41-F1
#
_cell.length_a   1.000
_cell.length_b   1.000
_cell.length_c   1.000
_cell.angle_alpha   90.00
_cell.angle_beta   90.00
_cell.angle_gamma   90.00
#
_symmetry.space_group_name_H-M   'P 1'
#
loop_
_entity.id
_entity.type
_entity.pdbx_description
1 polymer ?
#
loop_
_entity_poly.entity_id
_entity_poly.type
_entity_poly.pdbx_seq_one_letter_code
_entity_poly.pdbx_strand_id
1 'polypeptide(L)'
;MTVKGATVRRIIRTAGAGGHVTYVVDIHTPAGAARTCTFSGNLFGGPVLLSSECADGRTRVAEIEQPHDFGEFATEHWVHGFFRNWQLAAVRHPILVGDGDALEGTG
;
A
#
# COMPACT_ATOMS: atom_id res chain seq x y z
N MET A 1 -9.75 -21.20 5.88
CA MET A 1 -9.37 -20.04 6.73
C MET A 1 -8.52 -19.12 5.88
N THR A 2 -9.04 -17.98 5.46
CA THR A 2 -8.32 -17.02 4.60
C THR A 2 -8.26 -15.70 5.34
N VAL A 3 -7.10 -15.34 5.87
CA VAL A 3 -6.86 -13.95 6.25
C VAL A 3 -6.67 -13.20 4.93
N LYS A 4 -7.77 -12.80 4.28
CA LYS A 4 -7.76 -12.15 2.97
C LYS A 4 -7.14 -10.76 3.09
N GLY A 5 -6.31 -10.37 2.12
CA GLY A 5 -5.67 -9.05 2.05
C GLY A 5 -6.65 -7.87 2.05
N ALA A 6 -6.13 -6.65 2.09
CA ALA A 6 -6.95 -5.44 2.11
C ALA A 6 -7.86 -5.34 0.87
N THR A 7 -9.09 -4.87 1.06
CA THR A 7 -10.05 -4.67 -0.04
C THR A 7 -9.98 -3.23 -0.54
N VAL A 8 -9.67 -3.05 -1.82
CA VAL A 8 -9.64 -1.73 -2.46
C VAL A 8 -11.08 -1.22 -2.67
N ARG A 9 -11.34 0.01 -2.24
CA ARG A 9 -12.64 0.69 -2.39
C ARG A 9 -12.63 1.72 -3.50
N ARG A 10 -11.56 2.50 -3.57
CA ARG A 10 -11.41 3.60 -4.52
C ARG A 10 -9.95 3.79 -4.85
N ILE A 11 -9.68 4.11 -6.11
CA ILE A 11 -8.38 4.53 -6.60
C ILE A 11 -8.59 5.89 -7.27
N ILE A 12 -7.72 6.85 -6.97
CA ILE A 12 -7.61 8.09 -7.71
C ILE A 12 -6.18 8.16 -8.24
N ARG A 13 -6.05 8.24 -9.56
CA ARG A 13 -4.77 8.44 -10.21
C ARG A 13 -4.58 9.91 -10.58
N THR A 14 -3.43 10.48 -10.19
CA THR A 14 -3.02 11.84 -10.57
C THR A 14 -1.70 11.76 -11.33
N ALA A 15 -1.67 12.31 -12.54
CA ALA A 15 -0.43 12.48 -13.30
C ALA A 15 0.29 13.76 -12.87
N GLY A 16 1.57 13.65 -12.58
CA GLY A 16 2.49 14.76 -12.30
C GLY A 16 3.43 15.03 -13.46
N ALA A 17 4.38 15.95 -13.25
CA ALA A 17 5.42 16.28 -14.23
C ALA A 17 6.48 15.15 -14.33
N GLY A 18 7.14 15.07 -15.49
CA GLY A 18 8.30 14.18 -15.68
C GLY A 18 7.99 12.69 -15.56
N GLY A 19 6.76 12.26 -15.85
CA GLY A 19 6.34 10.86 -15.71
C GLY A 19 6.01 10.43 -14.28
N HIS A 20 6.00 11.36 -13.31
CA HIS A 20 5.57 11.05 -11.95
C HIS A 20 4.07 10.74 -11.92
N VAL A 21 3.68 9.72 -11.16
CA VAL A 21 2.29 9.33 -10.96
C VAL A 21 2.05 9.06 -9.49
N THR A 22 0.90 9.53 -9.03
CA THR A 22 0.41 9.27 -7.68
C THR A 22 -0.92 8.54 -7.74
N TYR A 23 -1.08 7.50 -6.91
CA TYR A 23 -2.35 6.83 -6.66
C TYR A 23 -2.77 7.06 -5.21
N VAL A 24 -3.92 7.68 -4.99
CA VAL A 24 -4.57 7.73 -3.67
C VAL A 24 -5.57 6.60 -3.61
N VAL A 25 -5.43 5.72 -2.63
CA VAL A 25 -6.18 4.46 -2.55
C VAL A 25 -6.85 4.33 -1.20
N ASP A 26 -8.17 4.21 -1.22
CA ASP A 26 -8.95 3.88 -0.03
C ASP A 26 -9.12 2.36 0.05
N ILE A 27 -8.81 1.80 1.22
CA ILE A 27 -8.88 0.37 1.49
C ILE A 27 -9.66 0.08 2.78
N HIS A 28 -10.23 -1.10 2.85
CA HIS A 28 -10.59 -1.73 4.13
C HIS A 28 -9.55 -2.79 4.48
N THR A 29 -8.98 -2.69 5.68
CA THR A 29 -8.09 -3.73 6.21
C THR A 29 -8.91 -4.98 6.56
N PRO A 30 -8.26 -6.15 6.78
CA PRO A 30 -8.95 -7.36 7.20
C PRO A 30 -9.69 -7.20 8.54
N ALA A 31 -9.19 -6.30 9.40
CA ALA A 31 -9.83 -5.91 10.65
C ALA A 31 -11.06 -4.98 10.47
N GLY A 32 -11.43 -4.67 9.22
CA GLY A 32 -12.57 -3.80 8.90
C GLY A 32 -12.28 -2.30 9.00
N ALA A 33 -11.05 -1.89 9.32
CA ALA A 33 -10.69 -0.48 9.41
C ALA A 33 -10.53 0.16 8.03
N ALA A 34 -11.12 1.34 7.83
CA ALA A 34 -10.89 2.14 6.64
C ALA A 34 -9.54 2.86 6.75
N ARG A 35 -8.75 2.83 5.66
CA ARG A 35 -7.49 3.56 5.54
C ARG A 35 -7.33 4.14 4.15
N THR A 36 -6.64 5.27 4.08
CA THR A 36 -6.19 5.86 2.82
C THR A 36 -4.67 5.75 2.76
N CYS A 37 -4.16 5.30 1.63
CA CYS A 37 -2.73 5.22 1.37
C CYS A 37 -2.41 5.85 0.02
N THR A 38 -1.17 6.29 -0.15
CA THR A 38 -0.69 6.94 -1.35
C THR A 38 0.50 6.19 -1.91
N PHE A 39 0.43 5.85 -3.19
CA PHE A 39 1.56 5.34 -3.95
C PHE A 39 2.10 6.44 -4.84
N SER A 40 3.39 6.71 -4.80
CA SER A 40 4.06 7.72 -5.63
C SER A 40 5.29 7.12 -6.29
N GLY A 41 5.41 7.28 -7.61
CA GLY A 41 6.54 6.74 -8.36
C GLY A 41 6.61 7.31 -9.77
N ASN A 42 7.54 6.80 -10.58
CA ASN A 42 7.72 7.24 -11.95
C ASN A 42 7.34 6.14 -12.94
N LEU A 43 6.62 6.50 -14.01
CA LEU A 43 6.24 5.59 -15.10
C LEU A 43 7.45 4.97 -15.81
N PHE A 44 8.59 5.66 -15.81
CA PHE A 44 9.82 5.22 -16.46
C PHE A 44 10.67 4.29 -15.59
N GLY A 45 10.23 3.99 -14.37
CA GLY A 45 10.86 3.04 -13.45
C GLY A 45 11.40 3.67 -12.17
N GLY A 46 12.16 2.87 -11.42
CA GLY A 46 12.60 3.18 -10.06
C GLY A 46 11.62 2.69 -8.99
N PRO A 47 11.93 2.95 -7.71
CA PRO A 47 11.09 2.51 -6.62
C PRO A 47 9.75 3.27 -6.58
N VAL A 48 8.74 2.64 -5.99
CA VAL A 48 7.46 3.27 -5.65
C VAL A 48 7.41 3.51 -4.14
N LEU A 49 7.10 4.72 -3.73
CA LEU A 49 6.89 5.06 -2.32
C LEU A 49 5.43 4.82 -1.94
N LEU A 50 5.22 4.06 -0.88
CA LEU A 50 3.93 3.89 -0.23
C LEU A 50 3.89 4.72 1.05
N SER A 51 2.94 5.62 1.19
CA SER A 51 2.69 6.35 2.42
C SER A 51 1.28 6.13 2.96
N SER A 52 1.14 6.13 4.28
CA SER A 52 -0.15 6.09 4.97
C SER A 52 -0.06 6.93 6.24
N GLU A 53 -1.12 7.66 6.53
CA GLU A 53 -1.29 8.27 7.85
C GLU A 53 -1.61 7.19 8.88
N CYS A 54 -0.97 7.28 10.05
CA CYS A 54 -1.22 6.42 11.20
C CYS A 54 -2.19 7.10 12.17
N ALA A 55 -2.77 6.31 13.07
CA ALA A 55 -3.73 6.81 14.07
C ALA A 55 -3.12 7.89 15.00
N ASP A 56 -1.80 7.94 15.12
CA ASP A 56 -1.06 8.95 15.88
C ASP A 56 -0.76 10.24 15.09
N GLY A 57 -1.33 10.38 13.88
CA GLY A 57 -1.14 11.53 13.00
C GLY A 57 0.22 11.57 12.29
N ARG A 58 1.09 10.55 12.48
CA ARG A 58 2.35 10.47 11.73
C ARG A 58 2.15 9.77 10.40
N THR A 59 2.87 10.24 9.38
CA THR A 59 2.96 9.55 8.09
C THR A 59 4.07 8.52 8.15
N ARG A 60 3.74 7.25 7.91
CA ARG A 60 4.73 6.21 7.64
C ARG A 60 4.95 6.09 6.13
N VAL A 61 6.20 5.90 5.73
CA VAL A 61 6.60 5.74 4.33
C VAL A 61 7.41 4.45 4.18
N ALA A 62 7.12 3.67 3.15
CA ALA A 62 7.90 2.50 2.74
C ALA A 62 8.27 2.64 1.27
N GLU A 63 9.39 2.02 0.93
CA GLU A 63 9.84 1.91 -0.44
C GLU A 63 9.50 0.52 -0.99
N ILE A 64 8.96 0.49 -2.20
CA ILE A 64 8.71 -0.72 -2.98
C ILE A 64 9.78 -0.75 -4.07
N GLU A 65 10.87 -1.47 -3.79
CA GLU A 65 12.06 -1.52 -4.66
C GLU A 65 11.81 -2.22 -6.00
N GLN A 66 10.91 -3.22 -6.02
CA GLN A 66 10.59 -4.04 -7.19
C GLN A 66 9.11 -3.88 -7.58
N PRO A 67 8.68 -2.70 -8.05
CA PRO A 67 7.27 -2.47 -8.36
C PRO A 67 6.78 -3.32 -9.54
N HIS A 68 7.68 -3.77 -10.42
CA HIS A 68 7.32 -4.58 -11.60
C HIS A 68 6.76 -5.97 -11.23
N ASP A 69 7.02 -6.47 -10.03
CA ASP A 69 6.43 -7.73 -9.52
C ASP A 69 4.90 -7.67 -9.41
N PHE A 70 4.34 -6.45 -9.39
CA PHE A 70 2.90 -6.20 -9.32
C PHE A 70 2.30 -5.76 -10.67
N GLY A 71 3.11 -5.79 -11.74
CA GLY A 71 2.75 -5.34 -13.09
C GLY A 71 3.35 -3.98 -13.45
N GLU A 72 2.81 -3.33 -14.47
CA GLU A 72 3.27 -2.02 -14.92
C GLU A 72 2.68 -0.89 -14.06
N PHE A 73 3.53 -0.06 -13.45
CA PHE A 73 3.14 1.10 -12.62
C PHE A 73 2.46 2.25 -13.40
N ALA A 74 1.87 1.96 -14.56
CA ALA A 74 1.16 2.92 -15.40
C ALA A 74 -0.36 2.95 -15.16
N THR A 75 -0.92 1.84 -14.64
CA THR A 75 -2.36 1.60 -14.58
C THR A 75 -2.83 1.27 -13.17
N GLU A 76 -4.13 1.45 -12.91
CA GLU A 76 -4.76 1.07 -11.64
C GLU A 76 -4.69 -0.44 -11.37
N HIS A 77 -4.48 -1.27 -12.40
CA HIS A 77 -4.27 -2.71 -12.22
C HIS A 77 -3.06 -3.02 -11.35
N TRP A 78 -2.03 -2.17 -11.38
CA TRP A 78 -0.87 -2.30 -10.52
C TRP A 78 -1.25 -2.26 -9.03
N VAL A 79 -2.12 -1.32 -8.65
CA VAL A 79 -2.62 -1.18 -7.27
C VAL A 79 -3.35 -2.45 -6.83
N HIS A 80 -4.19 -3.01 -7.71
CA HIS A 80 -4.88 -4.27 -7.43
C HIS A 80 -3.91 -5.45 -7.33
N GLY A 81 -2.86 -5.51 -8.16
CA GLY A 81 -1.80 -6.50 -8.09
C GLY A 81 -1.04 -6.44 -6.78
N PHE A 82 -0.68 -5.23 -6.35
CA PHE A 82 -0.03 -4.98 -5.08
C PHE A 82 -0.85 -5.50 -3.89
N PHE A 83 -2.13 -5.12 -3.78
CA PHE A 83 -2.98 -5.57 -2.66
C PHE A 83 -3.32 -7.06 -2.69
N ARG A 84 -3.28 -7.70 -3.85
CA ARG A 84 -3.42 -9.16 -3.97
C ARG A 84 -2.23 -9.90 -3.36
N ASN A 85 -1.03 -9.36 -3.56
CA ASN A 85 0.23 -10.00 -3.17
C ASN A 85 0.86 -9.40 -1.91
N TRP A 86 0.22 -8.40 -1.29
CA TRP A 86 0.71 -7.61 -0.17
C TRP A 86 1.25 -8.43 1.02
N GLN A 87 0.71 -9.62 1.29
CA GLN A 87 1.22 -10.49 2.36
C GLN A 87 2.68 -10.92 2.17
N LEU A 88 3.18 -10.96 0.93
CA LEU A 88 4.59 -11.24 0.63
C LEU A 88 5.48 -10.01 0.82
N ALA A 89 4.95 -8.80 0.62
CA ALA A 89 5.66 -7.53 0.81
C ALA A 89 5.68 -7.06 2.28
N ALA A 90 4.69 -7.47 3.07
CA ALA A 90 4.51 -7.07 4.48
C ALA A 90 5.63 -7.56 5.42
N VAL A 91 6.45 -8.53 5.00
CA VAL A 91 7.58 -9.05 5.81
C VAL A 91 8.69 -7.99 5.97
N ARG A 92 8.71 -6.91 5.16
CA ARG A 92 9.68 -5.80 5.30
C ARG A 92 9.09 -4.46 5.75
N HIS A 93 7.78 -4.21 5.65
CA HIS A 93 7.20 -2.88 5.90
C HIS A 93 5.79 -2.91 6.56
N PRO A 94 5.66 -2.68 7.88
CA PRO A 94 4.42 -2.85 8.64
C PRO A 94 3.40 -1.69 8.50
N ILE A 95 3.40 -0.93 7.39
CA ILE A 95 2.64 0.33 7.27
C ILE A 95 1.12 0.14 7.33
N LEU A 96 0.61 -1.01 6.86
CA LEU A 96 -0.83 -1.26 6.77
C LEU A 96 -1.35 -2.26 7.81
N VAL A 97 -0.48 -2.74 8.71
CA VAL A 97 -0.90 -3.57 9.85
C VAL A 97 -1.54 -2.66 10.90
N GLY A 98 -2.68 -3.08 11.45
CA GLY A 98 -3.39 -2.33 12.49
C GLY A 98 -2.46 -2.01 13.64
N ASP A 99 -2.43 -0.76 14.08
CA ASP A 99 -1.61 -0.28 15.22
C ASP A 99 -2.28 -0.70 16.56
N GLY A 100 -2.68 -1.97 16.66
CA GLY A 100 -3.55 -2.47 17.72
C GLY A 100 -3.52 -3.98 17.93
N ASP A 101 -2.56 -4.68 17.36
CA ASP A 101 -2.22 -6.04 17.81
C ASP A 101 -0.73 -6.04 18.16
N ALA A 102 -0.44 -5.46 19.33
CA ALA A 102 0.69 -5.94 20.08
C ALA A 102 0.43 -7.43 20.30
N LEU A 103 1.21 -8.28 19.64
CA LEU A 103 1.36 -9.67 20.06
C LEU A 103 2.07 -9.63 21.43
N GLU A 104 1.33 -9.29 22.48
CA GLU A 104 1.69 -9.67 23.85
C GLU A 104 1.44 -11.17 23.97
N GLY A 105 2.38 -11.94 23.41
CA GLY A 105 2.56 -13.35 23.76
C GLY A 105 3.18 -13.42 25.14
N THR A 106 2.34 -13.38 26.18
CA THR A 106 2.68 -13.94 27.48
C THR A 106 1.84 -15.20 27.66
N GLY A 107 2.51 -16.34 27.74
CA GLY A 107 1.92 -17.66 27.95
C GLY A 107 3.00 -18.73 27.95
#